data_AF-A0AB37AI45-F1
#
_entry.id   AF-A0AB37AI45-F1
#
_cell.length_a   1.000
_cell.length_b   1.000
_cell.length_c   1.000
_cell.angle_alpha   90.00
_cell.angle_beta   90.00
_cell.angle_gamma   90.00
#
_symmetry.space_group_name_H-M   'P 1'
#
loop_
_entity.id
_entity.type
_entity.pdbx_description
1 polymer ?
#
loop_
_entity_poly.entity_id
_entity_poly.type
_entity_poly.pdbx_seq_one_letter_code
_entity_poly.pdbx_strand_id
1 'polypeptide(L)'
;MKTNRFSGVVAVLLVLLAGCAGLHADESSTVEMPKTVELNSGDSRSMNYTPWYIHTFSISGPKGTRIGGGGGNMLPVDEDGNPGHSGGKCCTRYPKEWLPDLRVVVRWKVDKKMDGKTLGYWYKADNVRIPQYDGSRSGGVWAIFLPGDRVKLMVADGNANGHNSVMVRPTDDDPYVVKGMLDDEWNRLYRYPGPKK
;
A
#
# COMPACT_ATOMS: atom_id res chain seq x y z
N MET A 1 -45.88 -11.51 -68.49
CA MET A 1 -47.20 -10.83 -68.52
C MET A 1 -47.50 -10.28 -67.13
N LYS A 2 -47.96 -9.02 -67.09
CA LYS A 2 -48.53 -8.29 -65.94
C LYS A 2 -49.61 -9.11 -65.22
N THR A 3 -49.82 -8.88 -63.91
CA THR A 3 -50.88 -7.98 -63.37
C THR A 3 -50.82 -7.92 -61.84
N ASN A 4 -50.91 -6.68 -61.31
CA ASN A 4 -51.04 -6.30 -59.90
C ASN A 4 -52.35 -6.80 -59.27
N ARG A 5 -52.44 -6.83 -57.92
CA ARG A 5 -53.55 -6.16 -57.19
C ARG A 5 -53.31 -5.98 -55.69
N PHE A 6 -53.64 -4.77 -55.24
CA PHE A 6 -53.57 -4.19 -53.89
C PHE A 6 -54.72 -4.66 -52.98
N SER A 7 -54.45 -4.75 -51.67
CA SER A 7 -55.30 -4.41 -50.50
C SER A 7 -54.49 -4.87 -49.26
N GLY A 8 -54.01 -4.06 -48.33
CA GLY A 8 -54.60 -2.88 -47.71
C GLY A 8 -55.00 -3.24 -46.27
N VAL A 9 -54.06 -3.22 -45.32
CA VAL A 9 -54.35 -3.08 -43.87
C VAL A 9 -53.22 -2.30 -43.21
N VAL A 10 -53.58 -1.14 -42.67
CA VAL A 10 -52.79 -0.30 -41.76
C VAL A 10 -52.84 -0.91 -40.37
N ALA A 11 -51.70 -1.11 -39.71
CA ALA A 11 -51.64 -1.40 -38.27
C ALA A 11 -50.37 -0.80 -37.64
N VAL A 12 -50.54 0.42 -37.14
CA VAL A 12 -50.10 1.01 -35.86
C VAL A 12 -48.71 0.65 -35.30
N LEU A 13 -47.93 1.73 -35.12
CA LEU A 13 -46.69 1.91 -34.36
C LEU A 13 -46.64 1.25 -32.97
N LEU A 14 -45.47 0.66 -32.65
CA LEU A 14 -44.87 0.70 -31.30
C LEU A 14 -43.37 0.96 -31.45
N VAL A 15 -42.95 2.20 -31.21
CA VAL A 15 -41.54 2.58 -31.09
C VAL A 15 -41.08 2.21 -29.67
N LEU A 16 -40.31 1.14 -29.53
CA LEU A 16 -39.62 0.82 -28.28
C LEU A 16 -38.29 1.60 -28.24
N LEU A 17 -38.34 2.82 -27.70
CA LEU A 17 -37.14 3.52 -27.23
C LEU A 17 -36.72 2.88 -25.90
N ALA A 18 -35.91 1.82 -25.97
CA ALA A 18 -35.12 1.39 -24.82
C ALA A 18 -33.93 2.34 -24.67
N GLY A 19 -34.12 3.42 -23.92
CA GLY A 19 -33.03 4.26 -23.46
C GLY A 19 -32.18 3.47 -22.47
N CYS A 20 -30.95 3.12 -22.85
CA CYS A 20 -29.93 2.66 -21.91
C CYS A 20 -29.42 3.86 -21.10
N ALA A 21 -30.22 4.29 -20.12
CA ALA A 21 -29.75 5.17 -19.08
C ALA A 21 -29.07 4.35 -17.97
N GLY A 22 -27.75 4.48 -17.90
CA GLY A 22 -27.01 4.49 -16.64
C GLY A 22 -26.88 3.17 -15.87
N LEU A 23 -25.77 2.47 -16.10
CA LEU A 23 -25.04 1.79 -15.02
C LEU A 23 -23.53 2.05 -15.20
N HIS A 24 -23.12 3.31 -15.03
CA HIS A 24 -21.85 3.56 -14.35
C HIS A 24 -22.15 3.52 -12.86
N ALA A 25 -22.30 2.31 -12.33
CA ALA A 25 -22.02 2.09 -10.93
C ALA A 25 -20.51 1.88 -10.87
N ASP A 26 -19.82 2.86 -10.29
CA ASP A 26 -18.53 2.63 -9.63
C ASP A 26 -18.74 1.44 -8.69
N GLU A 27 -18.40 0.24 -9.15
CA GLU A 27 -18.20 -0.90 -8.30
C GLU A 27 -16.88 -0.67 -7.57
N SER A 28 -16.94 0.25 -6.60
CA SER A 28 -16.01 0.26 -5.48
C SER A 28 -16.19 -1.09 -4.82
N SER A 29 -15.35 -2.04 -5.22
CA SER A 29 -15.24 -3.35 -4.60
C SER A 29 -14.85 -3.13 -3.15
N THR A 30 -15.84 -2.93 -2.29
CA THR A 30 -15.69 -3.04 -0.85
C THR A 30 -15.49 -4.52 -0.59
N VAL A 31 -14.26 -4.99 -0.76
CA VAL A 31 -13.84 -6.29 -0.26
C VAL A 31 -14.21 -6.30 1.22
N GLU A 32 -15.24 -7.07 1.56
CA GLU A 32 -15.65 -7.27 2.94
C GLU A 32 -14.55 -8.05 3.65
N MET A 33 -13.60 -7.32 4.25
CA MET A 33 -12.66 -7.93 5.16
C MET A 33 -13.44 -8.55 6.33
N PRO A 34 -13.01 -9.72 6.84
CA PRO A 34 -13.65 -10.34 7.99
C PRO A 34 -13.78 -9.32 9.12
N LYS A 35 -14.99 -9.21 9.71
CA LYS A 35 -15.29 -8.26 10.81
C LYS A 35 -14.35 -8.43 12.00
N THR A 36 -13.77 -9.62 12.18
CA THR A 36 -12.76 -9.92 13.17
C THR A 36 -11.59 -10.62 12.50
N VAL A 37 -10.44 -9.94 12.41
CA VAL A 37 -9.16 -10.54 12.01
C VAL A 37 -8.38 -10.84 13.28
N GLU A 38 -7.97 -12.10 13.49
CA GLU A 38 -7.02 -12.43 14.55
C GLU A 38 -5.67 -11.80 14.20
N LEU A 39 -5.08 -11.06 15.14
CA LEU A 39 -3.87 -10.29 14.90
C LEU A 39 -2.71 -10.88 15.68
N ASN A 40 -1.58 -11.02 14.99
CA ASN A 40 -0.28 -11.11 15.65
C ASN A 40 0.22 -9.71 15.98
N SER A 41 1.13 -9.63 16.95
CA SER A 41 1.85 -8.42 17.30
C SER A 41 3.34 -8.74 17.30
N GLY A 42 4.13 -7.91 16.62
CA GLY A 42 5.59 -8.07 16.55
C GLY A 42 6.30 -6.73 16.40
N ASP A 43 7.62 -6.79 16.35
CA ASP A 43 8.43 -5.63 16.07
C ASP A 43 8.27 -5.21 14.60
N SER A 44 8.21 -3.90 14.39
CA SER A 44 8.55 -3.35 13.07
C SER A 44 10.05 -3.20 12.95
N ARG A 45 10.55 -3.61 11.79
CA ARG A 45 11.94 -3.48 11.36
C ARG A 45 11.96 -2.82 10.00
N SER A 46 13.11 -2.26 9.64
CA SER A 46 13.26 -1.53 8.40
C SER A 46 14.66 -1.58 7.86
N MET A 47 14.74 -1.51 6.53
CA MET A 47 15.97 -1.37 5.76
C MET A 47 15.81 -0.18 4.83
N ASN A 48 16.82 0.67 4.76
CA ASN A 48 16.84 1.85 3.93
C ASN A 48 17.96 1.75 2.90
N TYR A 49 17.60 1.40 1.67
CA TYR A 49 18.50 1.41 0.52
C TYR A 49 18.50 2.76 -0.20
N THR A 50 17.85 3.79 0.36
CA THR A 50 17.83 5.13 -0.23
C THR A 50 19.03 5.94 0.23
N PRO A 51 19.48 6.95 -0.55
CA PRO A 51 20.54 7.85 -0.13
C PRO A 51 20.07 8.90 0.90
N TRP A 52 18.84 8.78 1.41
CA TRP A 52 18.21 9.79 2.26
C TRP A 52 17.94 9.24 3.65
N TYR A 53 18.08 10.08 4.66
CA TYR A 53 17.67 9.73 6.01
C TYR A 53 16.13 9.62 6.07
N ILE A 54 15.63 8.55 6.68
CA ILE A 54 14.20 8.37 6.94
C ILE A 54 13.96 8.48 8.43
N HIS A 55 13.29 9.57 8.82
CA HIS A 55 13.05 9.88 10.22
C HIS A 55 12.06 8.91 10.86
N THR A 56 10.96 8.61 10.17
CA THR A 56 9.94 7.68 10.67
C THR A 56 9.10 7.12 9.53
N PHE A 57 8.45 5.99 9.77
CA PHE A 57 7.41 5.45 8.92
C PHE A 57 6.22 4.94 9.74
N SER A 58 5.07 4.87 9.10
CA SER A 58 3.84 4.28 9.63
C SER A 58 3.24 3.29 8.64
N ILE A 59 2.59 2.27 9.19
CA ILE A 59 1.78 1.30 8.47
C ILE A 59 0.36 1.45 9.00
N SER A 60 -0.62 1.54 8.11
CA SER A 60 -2.04 1.60 8.48
C SER A 60 -2.85 0.66 7.61
N GLY A 61 -3.52 -0.30 8.23
CA GLY A 61 -4.50 -1.13 7.55
C GLY A 61 -5.87 -0.47 7.45
N PRO A 62 -6.87 -1.18 6.90
CA PRO A 62 -8.22 -0.67 6.75
C PRO A 62 -8.83 -0.21 8.09
N LYS A 63 -9.70 0.80 8.03
CA LYS A 63 -10.33 1.38 9.22
C LYS A 63 -11.04 0.29 10.03
N GLY A 64 -10.81 0.27 11.35
CA GLY A 64 -11.41 -0.70 12.27
C GLY A 64 -10.62 -2.00 12.46
N THR A 65 -9.68 -2.33 11.58
CA THR A 65 -8.91 -3.59 11.67
C THR A 65 -7.85 -3.61 12.76
N ARG A 66 -7.42 -2.43 13.25
CA ARG A 66 -6.27 -2.26 14.17
C ARG A 66 -4.93 -2.77 13.62
N ILE A 67 -4.86 -3.14 12.34
CA ILE A 67 -3.63 -3.45 11.62
C ILE A 67 -2.85 -2.15 11.46
N GLY A 68 -1.57 -2.17 11.80
CA GLY A 68 -0.72 -1.01 11.69
C GLY A 68 0.47 -1.07 12.63
N GLY A 69 1.33 -0.07 12.52
CA GLY A 69 2.58 0.00 13.26
C GLY A 69 3.52 1.00 12.61
N GLY A 70 4.81 0.78 12.75
CA GLY A 70 5.82 1.62 12.12
C GLY A 70 7.05 1.82 12.98
N GLY A 71 8.10 2.37 12.39
CA GLY A 71 9.40 2.58 13.01
C GLY A 71 10.02 3.91 12.58
N GLY A 72 11.34 4.00 12.61
CA GLY A 72 12.05 5.22 12.21
C GLY A 72 13.54 5.19 12.49
N ASN A 73 14.17 6.35 12.33
CA ASN A 73 15.62 6.55 12.50
C ASN A 73 16.47 5.66 11.60
N MET A 74 16.16 5.60 10.31
CA MET A 74 16.97 4.83 9.35
C MET A 74 17.98 5.75 8.67
N LEU A 75 19.26 5.43 8.85
CA LEU A 75 20.36 6.05 8.09
C LEU A 75 20.23 5.73 6.60
N PRO A 76 20.85 6.53 5.71
CA PRO A 76 21.00 6.18 4.30
C PRO A 76 21.71 4.84 4.10
N VAL A 77 21.63 4.32 2.88
CA VAL A 77 22.53 3.27 2.39
C VAL A 77 23.99 3.74 2.51
N ASP A 78 24.89 2.84 2.90
CA ASP A 78 26.33 3.13 2.97
C ASP A 78 27.01 3.03 1.60
N GLU A 79 28.31 3.35 1.55
CA GLU A 79 29.11 3.35 0.32
C GLU A 79 29.27 1.95 -0.28
N ASP A 80 29.20 0.91 0.54
CA ASP A 80 29.29 -0.50 0.13
C ASP A 80 27.93 -1.06 -0.33
N GLY A 81 26.86 -0.24 -0.26
CA GLY A 81 25.51 -0.62 -0.66
C GLY A 81 24.71 -1.34 0.43
N ASN A 82 25.21 -1.45 1.65
CA ASN A 82 24.44 -2.02 2.75
C ASN A 82 23.35 -1.04 3.19
N PRO A 83 22.12 -1.52 3.46
CA PRO A 83 21.05 -0.62 3.85
C PRO A 83 21.27 -0.11 5.27
N GLY A 84 20.82 1.12 5.53
CA GLY A 84 20.63 1.59 6.89
C GLY A 84 19.54 0.76 7.57
N HIS A 85 19.87 0.15 8.70
CA HIS A 85 18.94 -0.67 9.47
C HIS A 85 18.34 0.14 10.62
N SER A 86 17.05 -0.08 10.88
CA SER A 86 16.45 0.29 12.15
C SER A 86 15.42 -0.74 12.57
N GLY A 87 15.33 -0.99 13.87
CA GLY A 87 14.42 -1.96 14.45
C GLY A 87 13.82 -1.49 15.77
N GLY A 88 12.95 -2.31 16.33
CA GLY A 88 12.64 -2.27 17.76
C GLY A 88 11.51 -1.33 18.17
N LYS A 89 10.71 -0.81 17.24
CA LYS A 89 9.41 -0.24 17.64
C LYS A 89 8.38 -1.37 17.70
N CYS A 90 8.04 -1.75 18.94
CA CYS A 90 7.11 -2.83 19.21
C CYS A 90 5.75 -2.57 18.60
N CYS A 91 4.97 -3.64 18.62
CA CYS A 91 3.52 -3.59 18.61
C CYS A 91 2.93 -3.27 17.23
N THR A 92 3.67 -3.62 16.18
CA THR A 92 3.11 -3.68 14.83
C THR A 92 2.18 -4.87 14.75
N ARG A 93 0.91 -4.57 14.47
CA ARG A 93 -0.17 -5.53 14.35
C ARG A 93 -0.39 -5.88 12.89
N TYR A 94 -0.44 -7.16 12.61
CA TYR A 94 -0.70 -7.73 11.29
C TYR A 94 -1.58 -8.98 11.46
N PRO A 95 -2.28 -9.43 10.41
CA PRO A 95 -3.08 -10.65 10.50
C PRO A 95 -2.22 -11.84 10.96
N LYS A 96 -2.80 -12.74 11.73
CA LYS A 96 -2.14 -14.00 12.08
C LYS A 96 -2.06 -14.92 10.87
N GLU A 97 -3.17 -15.02 10.15
CA GLU A 97 -3.26 -15.70 8.86
C GLU A 97 -3.15 -14.69 7.73
N TRP A 98 -2.37 -15.02 6.70
CA TRP A 98 -2.20 -14.13 5.55
C TRP A 98 -3.53 -13.90 4.82
N LEU A 99 -3.78 -12.64 4.44
CA LEU A 99 -4.99 -12.21 3.76
C LEU A 99 -4.62 -11.66 2.37
N PRO A 100 -5.03 -12.32 1.26
CA PRO A 100 -4.63 -11.95 -0.10
C PRO A 100 -5.09 -10.55 -0.51
N ASP A 101 -6.26 -10.15 -0.03
CA ASP A 101 -6.88 -8.88 -0.40
C ASP A 101 -6.58 -7.74 0.57
N LEU A 102 -5.77 -8.00 1.61
CA LEU A 102 -5.33 -6.92 2.49
C LEU A 102 -4.52 -5.90 1.69
N ARG A 103 -4.93 -4.65 1.82
CA ARG A 103 -4.23 -3.48 1.31
C ARG A 103 -3.94 -2.56 2.49
N VAL A 104 -2.68 -2.15 2.61
CA VAL A 104 -2.26 -1.21 3.65
C VAL A 104 -1.68 0.05 3.03
N VAL A 105 -1.62 1.10 3.83
CA VAL A 105 -0.95 2.34 3.49
C VAL A 105 0.36 2.40 4.25
N VAL A 106 1.45 2.67 3.55
CA VAL A 106 2.76 2.95 4.15
C VAL A 106 3.08 4.41 3.94
N ARG A 107 3.38 5.13 5.03
CA ARG A 107 3.84 6.52 4.98
C ARG A 107 5.20 6.64 5.61
N TRP A 108 6.05 7.50 5.09
CA TRP A 108 7.38 7.72 5.66
C TRP A 108 7.86 9.15 5.46
N LYS A 109 8.63 9.65 6.42
CA LYS A 109 9.16 11.02 6.42
C LYS A 109 10.63 11.00 6.02
N VAL A 110 10.95 11.54 4.85
CA VAL A 110 12.28 11.51 4.24
C VAL A 110 12.92 12.88 4.27
N ASP A 111 14.12 12.98 4.84
CA ASP A 111 14.95 14.17 4.70
C ASP A 111 15.79 14.09 3.42
N LYS A 112 15.27 14.69 2.35
CA LYS A 112 16.00 14.84 1.08
C LYS A 112 16.83 16.13 1.01
N LYS A 113 16.66 17.04 1.98
CA LYS A 113 17.41 18.30 2.00
C LYS A 113 18.74 18.14 2.72
N MET A 114 18.78 17.31 3.76
CA MET A 114 19.99 17.02 4.53
C MET A 114 20.69 18.28 5.04
N ASP A 115 19.91 19.34 5.34
CA ASP A 115 20.40 20.66 5.73
C ASP A 115 20.53 20.83 7.27
N GLY A 116 20.27 19.75 8.02
CA GLY A 116 20.27 19.73 9.48
C GLY A 116 19.11 20.49 10.13
N LYS A 117 18.20 21.07 9.36
CA LYS A 117 17.07 21.90 9.84
C LYS A 117 15.71 21.31 9.43
N THR A 118 15.63 20.73 8.24
CA THR A 118 14.40 20.19 7.66
C THR A 118 14.26 18.73 8.07
N LEU A 119 13.28 18.40 8.91
CA LEU A 119 13.00 17.02 9.34
C LEU A 119 12.39 16.13 8.24
N GLY A 120 12.44 16.56 6.97
CA GLY A 120 11.91 15.85 5.82
C GLY A 120 10.44 16.09 5.46
N TYR A 121 10.05 15.47 4.35
CA TYR A 121 8.69 15.48 3.80
C TYR A 121 8.06 14.09 3.88
N TRP A 122 6.76 14.05 4.10
CA TRP A 122 5.98 12.82 4.08
C TRP A 122 5.76 12.31 2.66
N TYR A 123 5.96 11.02 2.50
CA TYR A 123 5.62 10.24 1.31
C TYR A 123 4.61 9.17 1.71
N LYS A 124 3.81 8.73 0.74
CA LYS A 124 2.76 7.72 0.91
C LYS A 124 2.76 6.75 -0.27
N ALA A 125 2.69 5.47 0.05
CA ALA A 125 2.33 4.41 -0.87
C ALA A 125 0.99 3.81 -0.41
N ASP A 126 -0.03 3.93 -1.25
CA ASP A 126 -1.33 3.29 -1.06
C ASP A 126 -1.32 1.87 -1.66
N ASN A 127 -2.29 1.05 -1.27
CA ASN A 127 -2.50 -0.30 -1.83
C ASN A 127 -1.29 -1.24 -1.73
N VAL A 128 -0.45 -1.07 -0.71
CA VAL A 128 0.69 -1.95 -0.46
C VAL A 128 0.18 -3.34 -0.07
N ARG A 129 0.67 -4.35 -0.79
CA ARG A 129 0.39 -5.77 -0.52
C ARG A 129 1.51 -6.35 0.32
N ILE A 130 1.15 -7.29 1.19
CA ILE A 130 2.12 -8.11 1.93
C ILE A 130 2.19 -9.46 1.20
N PRO A 131 3.38 -9.94 0.78
CA PRO A 131 3.52 -11.27 0.22
C PRO A 131 2.98 -12.34 1.19
N GLN A 132 2.54 -13.47 0.64
CA GLN A 132 2.05 -14.57 1.48
C GLN A 132 3.11 -14.99 2.50
N TYR A 133 2.70 -15.21 3.75
CA TYR A 133 3.58 -15.72 4.81
C TYR A 133 2.91 -16.91 5.50
N ASP A 134 3.71 -17.82 6.06
CA ASP A 134 3.22 -19.08 6.61
C ASP A 134 2.44 -18.93 7.95
N GLY A 135 2.57 -17.78 8.61
CA GLY A 135 1.90 -17.45 9.89
C GLY A 135 2.48 -18.16 11.13
N SER A 136 3.31 -19.18 10.93
CA SER A 136 3.96 -20.01 11.96
C SER A 136 5.34 -19.48 12.36
N ARG A 137 6.01 -18.77 11.45
CA ARG A 137 7.31 -18.12 11.66
C ARG A 137 7.19 -16.65 11.35
N SER A 138 7.55 -15.81 12.32
CA SER A 138 7.63 -14.37 12.10
C SER A 138 8.88 -13.77 12.71
N GLY A 139 9.78 -13.33 11.84
CA GLY A 139 10.91 -12.45 12.15
C GLY A 139 10.51 -10.97 12.19
N GLY A 140 9.23 -10.65 12.42
CA GLY A 140 8.69 -9.29 12.46
C GLY A 140 8.21 -8.78 11.09
N VAL A 141 7.61 -7.58 11.11
CA VAL A 141 7.15 -6.87 9.91
C VAL A 141 8.28 -5.96 9.43
N TRP A 142 8.64 -6.06 8.15
CA TRP A 142 9.74 -5.33 7.54
C TRP A 142 9.25 -4.34 6.50
N ALA A 143 9.59 -3.07 6.68
CA ALA A 143 9.47 -2.04 5.65
C ALA A 143 10.84 -1.81 4.99
N ILE A 144 10.96 -2.16 3.72
CA ILE A 144 12.19 -1.99 2.94
C ILE A 144 12.00 -0.83 1.98
N PHE A 145 12.73 0.27 2.23
CA PHE A 145 12.71 1.47 1.40
C PHE A 145 13.79 1.38 0.33
N LEU A 146 13.41 1.68 -0.90
CA LEU A 146 14.20 1.51 -2.11
C LEU A 146 14.35 2.84 -2.85
N PRO A 147 15.44 3.03 -3.63
CA PRO A 147 15.62 4.20 -4.47
C PRO A 147 14.41 4.51 -5.33
N GLY A 148 14.18 5.80 -5.59
CA GLY A 148 13.02 6.26 -6.33
C GLY A 148 11.72 6.15 -5.52
N ASP A 149 11.75 6.45 -4.23
CA ASP A 149 10.57 6.49 -3.32
C ASP A 149 9.73 5.22 -3.35
N ARG A 150 10.39 4.07 -3.43
CA ARG A 150 9.73 2.77 -3.49
C ARG A 150 9.77 2.10 -2.12
N VAL A 151 8.77 1.28 -1.83
CA VAL A 151 8.71 0.52 -0.58
C VAL A 151 8.17 -0.88 -0.82
N LYS A 152 8.73 -1.86 -0.13
CA LYS A 152 8.17 -3.20 0.03
C LYS A 152 7.84 -3.42 1.51
N LEU A 153 6.67 -3.98 1.77
CA LEU A 153 6.26 -4.40 3.10
C LEU A 153 6.10 -5.92 3.12
N MET A 154 6.76 -6.58 4.08
CA MET A 154 6.71 -8.04 4.18
C MET A 154 6.73 -8.52 5.64
N VAL A 155 6.31 -9.76 5.85
CA VAL A 155 6.53 -10.48 7.12
C VAL A 155 7.67 -11.45 6.87
N ALA A 156 8.76 -11.37 7.65
CA ALA A 156 9.88 -12.27 7.47
C ALA A 156 9.51 -13.68 7.97
N ASP A 157 9.53 -14.66 7.09
CA ASP A 157 9.13 -16.05 7.38
C ASP A 157 10.22 -17.09 7.01
N GLY A 158 11.44 -16.62 6.73
CA GLY A 158 12.50 -17.46 6.19
C GLY A 158 12.45 -17.63 4.67
N ASN A 159 11.70 -16.76 3.98
CA ASN A 159 11.53 -16.75 2.53
C ASN A 159 10.73 -17.93 1.99
N ALA A 160 9.68 -18.35 2.71
CA ALA A 160 8.92 -19.57 2.44
C ALA A 160 8.33 -19.63 1.02
N ASN A 161 8.04 -18.47 0.41
CA ASN A 161 7.50 -18.35 -0.95
C ASN A 161 8.38 -17.50 -1.89
N GLY A 162 9.63 -17.24 -1.54
CA GLY A 162 10.54 -16.47 -2.39
C GLY A 162 10.44 -14.94 -2.30
N HIS A 163 9.50 -14.38 -1.52
CA HIS A 163 9.27 -12.93 -1.43
C HIS A 163 9.54 -12.30 -0.07
N ASN A 164 9.99 -13.06 0.93
CA ASN A 164 10.06 -12.64 2.33
C ASN A 164 11.47 -12.74 2.94
N SER A 165 12.51 -12.68 2.10
CA SER A 165 13.90 -12.67 2.55
C SER A 165 14.37 -11.29 2.97
N VAL A 166 14.94 -11.19 4.18
CA VAL A 166 15.66 -10.00 4.66
C VAL A 166 17.14 -10.02 4.27
N MET A 167 17.64 -11.14 3.75
CA MET A 167 19.05 -11.31 3.39
C MET A 167 19.37 -10.79 1.98
N VAL A 168 18.35 -10.54 1.18
CA VAL A 168 18.49 -10.14 -0.22
C VAL A 168 17.67 -8.88 -0.45
N ARG A 169 18.31 -7.84 -1.01
CA ARG A 169 17.61 -6.63 -1.44
C ARG A 169 16.51 -7.02 -2.45
N PRO A 170 15.26 -6.54 -2.29
CA PRO A 170 14.22 -6.74 -3.30
C PRO A 170 14.70 -6.24 -4.68
N THR A 171 14.37 -6.99 -5.72
CA THR A 171 14.69 -6.58 -7.09
C THR A 171 13.82 -5.40 -7.50
N ASP A 172 14.25 -4.66 -8.53
CA ASP A 172 13.51 -3.48 -8.96
C ASP A 172 12.17 -3.82 -9.63
N ASP A 173 11.99 -5.05 -10.09
CA ASP A 173 10.80 -5.63 -10.71
C ASP A 173 9.95 -6.48 -9.73
N ASP A 174 10.29 -6.51 -8.44
CA ASP A 174 9.52 -7.25 -7.44
C ASP A 174 8.05 -6.77 -7.39
N PRO A 175 7.05 -7.67 -7.56
CA PRO A 175 5.63 -7.31 -7.69
C PRO A 175 4.99 -6.76 -6.40
N TYR A 176 5.72 -6.77 -5.28
CA TYR A 176 5.32 -6.21 -3.99
C TYR A 176 6.01 -4.87 -3.69
N VAL A 177 6.87 -4.38 -4.58
CA VAL A 177 7.44 -3.05 -4.49
C VAL A 177 6.44 -2.04 -5.05
N VAL A 178 6.09 -1.04 -4.23
CA VAL A 178 5.15 0.02 -4.59
C VAL A 178 5.85 1.37 -4.57
N LYS A 179 5.61 2.17 -5.61
CA LYS A 179 6.07 3.57 -5.69
C LYS A 179 5.19 4.44 -4.80
N GLY A 180 5.82 5.18 -3.90
CA GLY A 180 5.19 6.25 -3.16
C GLY A 180 5.27 7.59 -3.87
N MET A 181 4.42 8.50 -3.42
CA MET A 181 4.35 9.89 -3.86
C MET A 181 4.38 10.82 -2.65
N LEU A 182 4.59 12.12 -2.89
CA LEU A 182 4.48 13.13 -1.84
C LEU A 182 3.08 13.07 -1.20
N ASP A 183 3.03 13.07 0.14
CA ASP A 183 1.77 13.04 0.87
C ASP A 183 1.35 14.47 1.21
N ASP A 184 0.55 15.11 0.35
CA ASP A 184 0.10 16.48 0.55
C ASP A 184 -0.69 16.65 1.86
N GLU A 185 -1.48 15.64 2.25
CA GLU A 185 -2.27 15.64 3.47
C GLU A 185 -1.35 15.70 4.70
N TRP A 186 -0.42 14.76 4.81
CA TRP A 186 0.47 14.68 5.97
C TRP A 186 1.53 15.77 5.95
N ASN A 187 1.95 16.26 4.78
CA ASN A 187 2.81 17.42 4.70
C ASN A 187 2.10 18.72 5.11
N ARG A 188 0.78 18.81 4.97
CA ARG A 188 -0.01 19.92 5.50
C ARG A 188 -0.21 19.81 7.02
N LEU A 189 -0.50 18.60 7.51
CA LEU A 189 -0.89 18.39 8.91
C LEU A 189 0.29 18.22 9.88
N TYR A 190 1.38 17.57 9.44
CA TYR A 190 2.41 17.03 10.33
C TYR A 190 3.85 17.43 9.93
N ARG A 191 4.04 18.28 8.93
CA ARG A 191 5.39 18.69 8.49
C ARG A 191 6.03 19.66 9.48
N TYR A 192 5.24 20.62 9.97
CA TYR A 192 5.66 21.56 10.99
C TYR A 192 5.01 21.18 12.32
N PRO A 193 5.73 21.27 13.45
CA PRO A 193 5.08 21.36 14.74
C PRO A 193 4.37 22.73 14.79
N GLY A 194 3.15 22.82 14.26
CA GLY A 194 2.30 23.99 14.44
C GLY A 194 1.95 24.15 15.92
N PRO A 195 1.71 25.38 16.41
CA PRO A 195 1.34 25.58 17.80
C PRO A 195 0.05 24.80 18.08
N LYS A 196 0.04 24.05 19.18
CA LYS A 196 -1.21 23.48 19.70
C LYS A 196 -2.13 24.66 19.99
N LYS A 197 -3.24 24.76 19.25
CA LYS A 197 -4.36 25.63 19.63
C LYS A 197 -4.99 25.11 20.91
#